data_AF-A0A2V4H0L6-F1
#
_entry.id   AF-A0A2V4H0L6-F1
#
_cell.length_a   1.000
_cell.length_b   1.000
_cell.length_c   1.000
_cell.angle_alpha   90.00
_cell.angle_beta   90.00
_cell.angle_gamma   90.00
#
_symmetry.space_group_name_H-M   'P 1'
#
loop_
_entity.id
_entity.type
_entity.pdbx_description
1 polymer ?
#
loop_
_entity_poly.entity_id
_entity_poly.type
_entity_poly.pdbx_seq_one_letter_code
_entity_poly.pdbx_strand_id
1 'polypeptide(L)'
;MYYEQLQIHTLSIRHGRSDAEAVRSILGSDQVFVIDYDAIDHHVLNTAEYTYLSHMFDIVVLNMSERINDVIDTIMAGALLVVIDPDVQEKRLHDFFEVTENIVMPYTDSDSCRTFSDLGGQYFFTDREVPYPFRSAYTTAEISGDKYIRVLDFPNDLSEMIFG
;
A
#
# COMPACT_ATOMS: atom_id res chain seq x y z
N MET A 1 15.21 2.00 -25.24
CA MET A 1 14.72 3.12 -24.43
C MET A 1 14.65 2.59 -23.01
N TYR A 2 15.46 3.14 -22.10
CA TYR A 2 15.29 2.88 -20.68
C TYR A 2 14.09 3.73 -20.24
N TYR A 3 13.01 3.09 -19.81
CA TYR A 3 11.96 3.80 -19.08
C TYR A 3 12.51 4.06 -17.68
N GLU A 4 12.58 5.33 -17.28
CA GLU A 4 12.82 5.63 -15.87
C GLU A 4 11.66 5.03 -15.07
N GLN A 5 12.02 4.14 -14.15
CA GLN A 5 11.07 3.55 -13.24
C GLN A 5 10.51 4.65 -12.34
N LEU A 6 9.18 4.73 -12.20
CA LEU A 6 8.56 5.66 -11.27
C LEU A 6 9.02 5.33 -9.84
N GLN A 7 9.41 6.34 -9.07
CA GLN A 7 9.86 6.19 -7.69
C GLN A 7 8.97 7.04 -6.78
N ILE A 8 8.60 6.50 -5.63
CA ILE A 8 7.83 7.22 -4.60
C ILE A 8 8.51 7.06 -3.24
N HIS A 9 8.40 8.08 -2.41
CA HIS A 9 8.97 8.07 -1.05
C HIS A 9 8.00 7.52 -0.03
N THR A 10 8.57 6.98 1.05
CA THR A 10 7.83 6.52 2.20
C THR A 10 7.64 7.66 3.21
N LEU A 11 6.43 7.78 3.76
CA LEU A 11 6.12 8.56 4.96
C LEU A 11 5.61 7.63 6.05
N SER A 12 6.09 7.80 7.27
CA SER A 12 5.61 7.04 8.42
C SER A 12 4.70 7.88 9.30
N ILE A 13 3.59 7.29 9.74
CA ILE A 13 2.73 7.82 10.79
C ILE A 13 3.04 7.03 12.07
N ARG A 14 3.32 7.78 13.14
CA ARG A 14 3.50 7.24 14.50
C ARG A 14 2.84 8.19 15.48
N HIS A 15 2.19 7.65 16.51
CA HIS A 15 1.49 8.47 17.52
C HIS A 15 0.49 9.47 16.90
N GLY A 16 -0.13 9.04 15.80
CA GLY A 16 -1.16 9.76 15.06
C GLY A 16 -0.69 10.91 14.17
N ARG A 17 0.60 11.04 13.92
CA ARG A 17 1.16 12.10 13.06
C ARG A 17 2.32 11.60 12.20
N SER A 18 2.48 12.24 11.05
CA SER A 18 3.69 12.15 10.24
C SER A 18 4.74 13.15 10.73
N ASP A 19 6.02 12.85 10.49
CA ASP A 19 7.08 13.83 10.74
C ASP A 19 6.98 15.01 9.75
N ALA A 20 6.94 16.24 10.29
CA ALA A 20 6.72 17.43 9.48
C ALA A 20 7.91 17.78 8.59
N GLU A 21 9.15 17.44 8.97
CA GLU A 21 10.33 17.66 8.14
C GLU A 21 10.37 16.68 6.98
N ALA A 22 10.03 15.40 7.24
CA ALA A 22 9.89 14.37 6.20
C ALA A 22 8.84 14.79 5.16
N VAL A 23 7.65 15.20 5.59
CA VAL A 23 6.59 15.70 4.69
C VAL A 23 7.08 16.88 3.85
N ARG A 24 7.78 17.85 4.46
CA ARG A 24 8.32 19.02 3.74
C ARG A 24 9.38 18.64 2.71
N SER A 25 10.21 17.64 3.01
CA SER A 25 11.31 17.23 2.14
C SER A 25 10.84 16.63 0.81
N ILE A 26 9.61 16.13 0.76
CA ILE A 26 9.02 15.47 -0.42
C ILE A 26 7.91 16.29 -1.10
N LEU A 27 7.69 17.55 -0.67
CA LEU A 27 6.75 18.45 -1.32
C LEU A 27 7.11 18.63 -2.81
N GLY A 28 6.14 18.39 -3.69
CA GLY A 28 6.33 18.36 -5.15
C GLY A 28 6.34 16.95 -5.74
N SER A 29 6.33 15.91 -4.91
CA SER A 29 5.96 14.55 -5.36
C SER A 29 4.45 14.47 -5.58
N ASP A 30 4.01 13.76 -6.62
CA ASP A 30 2.58 13.56 -6.87
C ASP A 30 1.99 12.48 -5.96
N GLN A 31 2.76 11.40 -5.73
CA GLN A 31 2.33 10.23 -4.97
C GLN A 31 3.33 9.87 -3.87
N VAL A 32 2.82 9.39 -2.74
CA VAL A 32 3.62 8.92 -1.60
C VAL A 32 3.09 7.61 -1.02
N PHE A 33 3.99 6.81 -0.46
CA PHE A 33 3.64 5.57 0.22
C PHE A 33 3.60 5.81 1.73
N VAL A 34 2.44 5.73 2.34
CA VAL A 34 2.23 6.04 3.75
C VAL A 34 2.18 4.75 4.56
N ILE A 35 3.02 4.63 5.58
CA ILE A 35 3.05 3.52 6.52
C ILE A 35 2.42 3.98 7.83
N ASP A 36 1.29 3.39 8.20
CA ASP A 36 0.66 3.66 9.48
C ASP A 36 1.05 2.60 10.52
N TYR A 37 2.07 2.91 11.32
CA TYR A 37 2.52 2.01 12.38
C TYR A 37 1.49 1.88 13.51
N ASP A 38 0.68 2.90 13.79
CA ASP A 38 -0.32 2.77 14.86
C ASP A 38 -1.44 1.81 14.43
N ALA A 39 -1.77 1.79 13.13
CA ALA A 39 -2.70 0.81 12.58
C ALA A 39 -2.13 -0.61 12.59
N ILE A 40 -0.87 -0.77 12.17
CA ILE A 40 -0.19 -2.08 12.12
C ILE A 40 0.00 -2.64 13.53
N ASP A 41 0.54 -1.85 14.46
CA ASP A 41 0.94 -2.34 15.78
C ASP A 41 -0.23 -2.35 16.79
N HIS A 42 -1.21 -1.46 16.62
CA HIS A 42 -2.27 -1.23 17.61
C HIS A 42 -3.70 -1.25 17.05
N HIS A 43 -3.87 -1.48 15.74
CA HIS A 43 -5.17 -1.46 15.05
C HIS A 43 -5.93 -0.13 15.21
N VAL A 44 -5.22 1.00 15.27
CA VAL A 44 -5.80 2.35 15.35
C VAL A 44 -5.47 3.12 14.07
N LEU A 45 -6.47 3.36 13.23
CA LEU A 45 -6.32 4.14 12.00
C LEU A 45 -6.16 5.64 12.26
N ASN A 46 -5.23 6.26 11.54
CA ASN A 46 -4.98 7.70 11.60
C ASN A 46 -5.67 8.49 10.48
N THR A 47 -6.98 8.33 10.34
CA THR A 47 -7.79 8.93 9.24
C THR A 47 -7.68 10.45 9.14
N ALA A 48 -7.53 11.17 10.25
CA ALA A 48 -7.30 12.61 10.25
C ALA A 48 -5.97 12.99 9.59
N GLU A 49 -4.92 12.17 9.80
CA GLU A 49 -3.62 12.38 9.19
C GLU A 49 -3.64 11.96 7.71
N TYR A 50 -4.33 10.87 7.35
CA TYR A 50 -4.55 10.51 5.95
C TYR A 50 -5.24 11.65 5.18
N THR A 51 -6.27 12.26 5.78
CA THR A 51 -7.01 13.39 5.20
C THR A 51 -6.11 14.62 5.02
N TYR A 52 -5.21 14.86 5.97
CA TYR A 52 -4.24 15.94 5.84
C TYR A 52 -3.26 15.69 4.70
N LEU A 53 -2.69 14.48 4.61
CA LEU A 53 -1.73 14.11 3.56
C LEU A 53 -2.37 14.07 2.17
N SER A 54 -3.62 13.61 2.05
CA SER A 54 -4.34 13.51 0.77
C SER A 54 -4.65 14.87 0.12
N HIS A 55 -4.60 15.96 0.88
CA HIS A 55 -4.66 17.31 0.30
C HIS A 55 -3.37 17.74 -0.42
N MET A 56 -2.27 17.02 -0.21
CA MET A 56 -0.96 17.34 -0.76
C MET A 56 -0.45 16.29 -1.75
N PHE A 57 -0.85 15.03 -1.59
CA PHE A 57 -0.34 13.88 -2.34
C PHE A 57 -1.46 12.90 -2.67
N ASP A 58 -1.30 12.12 -3.74
CA ASP A 58 -1.97 10.83 -3.88
C ASP A 58 -1.31 9.84 -2.90
N ILE A 59 -2.07 9.33 -1.93
CA ILE A 59 -1.50 8.46 -0.89
C ILE A 59 -1.88 6.99 -1.09
N VAL A 60 -0.87 6.12 -1.00
CA VAL A 60 -1.04 4.66 -0.88
C VAL A 60 -0.79 4.30 0.56
N VAL A 61 -1.79 3.79 1.28
CA VAL A 61 -1.70 3.58 2.73
C VAL A 61 -1.46 2.11 3.04
N LEU A 62 -0.33 1.81 3.68
CA LEU A 62 -0.03 0.51 4.27
C LEU A 62 -0.42 0.53 5.75
N ASN A 63 -1.54 -0.14 6.04
CA ASN A 63 -2.07 -0.29 7.39
C ASN A 63 -2.47 -1.73 7.74
N MET A 64 -2.23 -2.69 6.82
CA MET A 64 -2.55 -4.12 7.00
C MET A 64 -4.01 -4.36 7.38
N SER A 65 -4.93 -3.72 6.67
CA SER A 65 -6.35 -3.85 6.96
C SER A 65 -6.86 -5.28 6.73
N GLU A 66 -7.36 -5.92 7.79
CA GLU A 66 -8.10 -7.19 7.72
C GLU A 66 -9.63 -6.98 7.63
N ARG A 67 -10.10 -5.79 8.03
CA ARG A 67 -11.53 -5.47 8.17
C ARG A 67 -11.99 -4.54 7.07
N ILE A 68 -13.20 -4.80 6.58
CA ILE A 68 -13.80 -4.01 5.51
C ILE A 68 -14.02 -2.55 5.91
N ASN A 69 -14.40 -2.31 7.17
CA ASN A 69 -14.59 -0.96 7.67
C ASN A 69 -13.27 -0.17 7.65
N ASP A 70 -12.15 -0.83 7.95
CA ASP A 70 -10.84 -0.17 7.98
C ASP A 70 -10.40 0.22 6.56
N VAL A 71 -10.65 -0.65 5.59
CA VAL A 71 -10.49 -0.36 4.15
C VAL A 71 -11.35 0.84 3.73
N ILE A 72 -12.64 0.83 4.08
CA ILE A 72 -13.58 1.91 3.74
C ILE A 72 -13.12 3.23 4.37
N ASP A 73 -12.84 3.24 5.66
CA ASP A 73 -12.45 4.44 6.39
C ASP A 73 -11.14 5.03 5.85
N THR A 74 -10.20 4.18 5.45
CA THR A 74 -8.94 4.59 4.82
C THR A 74 -9.17 5.28 3.47
N ILE A 75 -10.01 4.70 2.62
CA ILE A 75 -10.37 5.28 1.32
C ILE A 75 -11.17 6.58 1.50
N MET A 76 -12.14 6.60 2.41
CA MET A 76 -12.95 7.79 2.71
C MET A 76 -12.11 8.94 3.30
N ALA A 77 -11.00 8.63 3.96
CA ALA A 77 -10.01 9.61 4.42
C ALA A 77 -9.08 10.12 3.30
N GLY A 78 -9.31 9.73 2.05
CA GLY A 78 -8.62 10.25 0.87
C GLY A 78 -7.48 9.39 0.36
N ALA A 79 -7.34 8.14 0.85
CA ALA A 79 -6.37 7.22 0.27
C ALA A 79 -6.75 6.82 -1.16
N LEU A 80 -5.77 6.86 -2.07
CA LEU A 80 -5.92 6.36 -3.43
C LEU A 80 -6.04 4.84 -3.43
N LEU A 81 -5.20 4.19 -2.62
CA LEU A 81 -5.13 2.74 -2.46
C LEU A 81 -4.82 2.39 -1.01
N VAL A 82 -5.30 1.22 -0.56
CA VAL A 82 -4.95 0.66 0.76
C VAL A 82 -4.31 -0.71 0.63
N VAL A 83 -3.20 -0.93 1.31
CA VAL A 83 -2.53 -2.23 1.40
C VAL A 83 -3.17 -3.05 2.50
N ILE A 84 -3.76 -4.18 2.10
CA ILE A 84 -4.44 -5.11 3.00
C ILE A 84 -3.43 -6.06 3.65
N ASP A 85 -3.89 -6.79 4.66
CA ASP A 85 -3.10 -7.84 5.29
C ASP A 85 -2.82 -9.00 4.29
N PRO A 86 -1.60 -9.59 4.26
CA PRO A 86 -1.26 -10.70 3.35
C PRO A 86 -2.07 -11.98 3.60
N ASP A 87 -2.58 -12.18 4.82
CA ASP A 87 -3.29 -13.39 5.26
C ASP A 87 -4.82 -13.24 5.20
N VAL A 88 -5.31 -12.22 4.50
CA VAL A 88 -6.76 -12.02 4.29
C VAL A 88 -7.36 -13.26 3.62
N GLN A 89 -8.37 -13.82 4.29
CA GLN A 89 -9.10 -14.99 3.79
C GLN A 89 -9.86 -14.67 2.50
N GLU A 90 -9.99 -15.65 1.60
CA GLU A 90 -10.74 -15.54 0.34
C GLU A 90 -12.12 -14.90 0.50
N LYS A 91 -12.91 -15.35 1.49
CA LYS A 91 -14.23 -14.76 1.76
C LYS A 91 -14.15 -13.25 1.97
N ARG A 92 -13.12 -12.78 2.69
CA ARG A 92 -12.92 -11.37 2.97
C ARG A 92 -12.43 -10.60 1.73
N LEU A 93 -11.63 -11.22 0.87
CA LEU A 93 -11.26 -10.63 -0.42
C LEU A 93 -12.51 -10.35 -1.27
N HIS A 94 -13.45 -11.30 -1.33
CA HIS A 94 -14.75 -11.07 -1.98
C HIS A 94 -15.49 -9.88 -1.37
N ASP A 95 -15.61 -9.84 -0.03
CA ASP A 95 -16.25 -8.71 0.66
C ASP A 95 -15.58 -7.37 0.30
N PHE A 96 -14.25 -7.32 0.16
CA PHE A 96 -13.54 -6.10 -0.24
C PHE A 96 -13.89 -5.67 -1.67
N PHE A 97 -13.87 -6.59 -2.63
CA PHE A 97 -14.19 -6.30 -4.04
C PHE A 97 -15.67 -5.90 -4.25
N GLU A 98 -16.58 -6.28 -3.35
CA GLU A 98 -17.96 -5.76 -3.38
C GLU A 98 -18.04 -4.26 -3.08
N VAL A 99 -17.03 -3.70 -2.40
CA VAL A 99 -17.02 -2.31 -1.96
C VAL A 99 -16.02 -1.45 -2.72
N THR A 100 -14.85 -1.99 -3.06
CA THR A 100 -13.78 -1.21 -3.72
C THR A 100 -12.79 -2.08 -4.47
N GLU A 101 -12.29 -1.56 -5.59
CA GLU A 101 -11.15 -2.12 -6.35
C GLU A 101 -9.81 -1.49 -5.91
N ASN A 102 -9.85 -0.49 -5.02
CA ASN A 102 -8.69 0.31 -4.61
C ASN A 102 -7.90 -0.35 -3.45
N ILE A 103 -7.66 -1.65 -3.57
CA ILE A 103 -6.90 -2.45 -2.60
C ILE A 103 -5.61 -2.96 -3.25
N VAL A 104 -4.56 -3.07 -2.46
CA VAL A 104 -3.24 -3.57 -2.86
C VAL A 104 -2.94 -4.82 -2.06
N MET A 105 -2.69 -5.93 -2.74
CA MET A 105 -2.36 -7.20 -2.10
C MET A 105 -0.84 -7.35 -1.96
N PRO A 106 -0.29 -7.56 -0.74
CA PRO A 106 1.08 -8.01 -0.61
C PRO A 106 1.29 -9.36 -1.30
N TYR A 107 2.28 -9.47 -2.19
CA TYR A 107 2.57 -10.71 -2.90
C TYR A 107 3.50 -11.61 -2.10
N THR A 108 2.96 -12.70 -1.56
CA THR A 108 3.67 -13.70 -0.74
C THR A 108 3.73 -15.10 -1.38
N ASP A 109 3.46 -15.21 -2.68
CA ASP A 109 3.34 -16.49 -3.42
C ASP A 109 2.35 -17.49 -2.79
N SER A 110 1.26 -16.96 -2.23
CA SER A 110 0.19 -17.71 -1.58
C SER A 110 -1.01 -17.94 -2.50
N ASP A 111 -1.86 -18.91 -2.16
CA ASP A 111 -3.14 -19.13 -2.84
C ASP A 111 -4.04 -17.87 -2.77
N SER A 112 -3.95 -17.08 -1.70
CA SER A 112 -4.67 -15.81 -1.58
C SER A 112 -4.29 -14.81 -2.69
N CYS A 113 -3.04 -14.79 -3.15
CA CYS A 113 -2.61 -13.92 -4.25
C CYS A 113 -3.22 -14.36 -5.59
N ARG A 114 -3.32 -15.67 -5.82
CA ARG A 114 -4.03 -16.21 -6.99
C ARG A 114 -5.51 -15.83 -6.93
N THR A 115 -6.17 -16.07 -5.80
CA THR A 115 -7.57 -15.69 -5.60
C THR A 115 -7.79 -14.20 -5.83
N PHE A 116 -6.94 -13.34 -5.26
CA PHE A 116 -6.99 -11.90 -5.49
C PHE A 116 -6.90 -11.54 -6.98
N SER A 117 -5.98 -12.16 -7.72
CA SER A 117 -5.86 -11.97 -9.17
C SER A 117 -7.09 -12.47 -9.93
N ASP A 118 -7.65 -13.62 -9.56
CA ASP A 118 -8.83 -14.22 -10.21
C ASP A 118 -10.10 -13.37 -9.99
N LEU A 119 -10.17 -12.64 -8.88
CA LEU A 119 -11.22 -11.66 -8.58
C LEU A 119 -11.04 -10.33 -9.31
N GLY A 120 -9.97 -10.18 -10.11
CA GLY A 120 -9.70 -8.97 -10.88
C GLY A 120 -8.81 -7.95 -10.16
N GLY A 121 -8.13 -8.35 -9.08
CA GLY A 121 -7.16 -7.51 -8.38
C GLY A 121 -6.05 -6.98 -9.30
N GLN A 122 -5.79 -5.67 -9.23
CA GLN A 122 -4.92 -4.98 -10.19
C GLN A 122 -3.64 -4.41 -9.56
N TYR A 123 -3.55 -4.40 -8.23
CA TYR A 123 -2.46 -3.75 -7.51
C TYR A 123 -1.80 -4.69 -6.53
N PHE A 124 -0.47 -4.72 -6.56
CA PHE A 124 0.33 -5.55 -5.68
C PHE A 124 1.37 -4.73 -4.91
N PHE A 125 1.78 -5.22 -3.75
CA PHE A 125 2.96 -4.76 -3.02
C PHE A 125 3.96 -5.92 -2.92
N THR A 126 5.23 -5.73 -3.31
CA THR A 126 6.11 -6.89 -3.51
C THR A 126 7.61 -6.59 -3.40
N ASP A 127 8.40 -7.58 -3.03
CA ASP A 127 9.87 -7.61 -3.14
C ASP A 127 10.37 -8.45 -4.33
N ARG A 128 9.47 -8.98 -5.17
CA ARG A 128 9.81 -9.89 -6.27
C ARG A 128 8.86 -9.72 -7.48
N GLU A 129 9.20 -10.35 -8.60
CA GLU A 129 8.36 -10.28 -9.78
C GLU A 129 7.01 -10.97 -9.54
N VAL A 130 5.92 -10.29 -9.90
CA VAL A 130 4.55 -10.81 -9.80
C VAL A 130 4.21 -11.54 -11.11
N PRO A 131 3.86 -12.85 -11.06
CA PRO A 131 3.60 -13.65 -12.26
C PRO A 131 2.19 -13.45 -12.83
N TYR A 132 1.32 -12.70 -12.13
CA TYR A 132 -0.07 -12.46 -12.52
C TYR A 132 -0.23 -11.22 -13.41
N PRO A 133 -1.34 -11.08 -14.14
CA PRO A 133 -1.68 -9.80 -14.77
C PRO A 133 -2.01 -8.74 -13.71
N PHE A 134 -1.34 -7.59 -13.77
CA PHE A 134 -1.62 -6.45 -12.90
C PHE A 134 -1.50 -5.11 -13.65
N ARG A 135 -2.02 -4.05 -13.03
CA ARG A 135 -1.91 -2.67 -13.48
C ARG A 135 -0.62 -2.03 -12.97
N SER A 136 -0.42 -2.03 -11.66
CA SER A 136 0.79 -1.50 -11.02
C SER A 136 1.21 -2.34 -9.81
N ALA A 137 2.51 -2.44 -9.56
CA ALA A 137 3.05 -3.10 -8.37
C ALA A 137 4.02 -2.16 -7.65
N TYR A 138 3.78 -1.90 -6.38
CA TYR A 138 4.67 -1.13 -5.51
C TYR A 138 5.76 -2.06 -4.99
N THR A 139 7.03 -1.71 -5.18
CA THR A 139 8.13 -2.65 -4.88
C THR A 139 9.25 -2.10 -4.01
N THR A 140 9.68 -2.93 -3.06
CA THR A 140 10.85 -2.72 -2.19
C THR A 140 12.14 -3.28 -2.78
N ALA A 141 12.08 -4.02 -3.90
CA ALA A 141 13.22 -4.53 -4.67
C ALA A 141 13.38 -3.83 -6.04
N GLU A 142 14.60 -3.83 -6.59
CA GLU A 142 14.85 -3.20 -7.89
C GLU A 142 14.41 -4.16 -8.98
N ILE A 143 13.17 -3.96 -9.46
CA ILE A 143 12.53 -4.81 -10.46
C ILE A 143 12.34 -4.00 -11.73
N SER A 144 12.76 -4.57 -12.86
CA SER A 144 12.60 -3.94 -14.16
C SER A 144 11.15 -3.99 -14.64
N GLY A 145 10.65 -2.88 -15.17
CA GLY A 145 9.34 -2.80 -15.81
C GLY A 145 8.63 -1.49 -15.52
N ASP A 146 7.82 -1.04 -16.47
CA ASP A 146 7.07 0.21 -16.40
C ASP A 146 5.89 0.14 -15.40
N LYS A 147 5.42 -1.06 -15.08
CA LYS A 147 4.37 -1.30 -14.08
C LYS A 147 4.87 -1.37 -12.65
N TYR A 148 6.19 -1.46 -12.44
CA TYR A 148 6.78 -1.55 -11.10
C TYR A 148 7.13 -0.15 -10.61
N ILE A 149 6.51 0.28 -9.51
CA ILE A 149 6.77 1.55 -8.86
C ILE A 149 7.69 1.30 -7.68
N ARG A 150 8.89 1.89 -7.72
CA ARG A 150 9.89 1.72 -6.66
C ARG A 150 9.48 2.51 -5.42
N VAL A 151 9.32 1.83 -4.29
CA VAL A 151 9.11 2.45 -2.97
C VAL A 151 10.48 2.68 -2.33
N LEU A 152 10.85 3.94 -2.18
CA LEU A 152 12.09 4.37 -1.54
C LEU A 152 11.91 4.45 -0.03
N ASP A 153 13.01 4.24 0.69
CA ASP A 153 13.07 4.41 2.15
C ASP A 153 12.11 3.47 2.92
N PHE A 154 11.75 2.33 2.33
CA PHE A 154 10.87 1.36 2.98
C PHE A 154 11.58 0.66 4.15
N PRO A 155 10.98 0.58 5.34
CA PRO A 155 11.59 -0.03 6.52
C PRO A 155 11.83 -1.54 6.37
N ASN A 156 13.06 -1.99 6.68
CA ASN A 156 13.45 -3.41 6.53
C ASN A 156 12.67 -4.34 7.46
N ASP A 157 12.38 -3.90 8.68
CA ASP A 157 11.58 -4.65 9.67
C ASP A 157 10.18 -4.98 9.13
N LEU A 158 9.53 -4.00 8.49
CA LEU A 158 8.24 -4.24 7.84
C LEU A 158 8.37 -5.12 6.59
N SER A 159 9.46 -4.99 5.84
CA SER A 159 9.70 -5.85 4.68
C SER A 159 9.85 -7.32 5.09
N GLU A 160 10.59 -7.59 6.16
CA GLU A 160 10.73 -8.94 6.74
C GLU A 160 9.40 -9.44 7.29
N MET A 161 8.61 -8.58 7.93
CA MET A 161 7.29 -8.96 8.44
C MET A 161 6.30 -9.33 7.34
N ILE A 162 6.36 -8.68 6.17
CA ILE A 162 5.43 -8.90 5.06
C ILE A 162 5.87 -10.04 4.14
N PHE A 163 7.18 -10.14 3.86
CA PHE A 163 7.72 -11.03 2.81
C PHE A 163 8.65 -12.14 3.32
N GLY A 164 8.96 -12.15 4.63
CA GLY A 164 9.88 -13.09 5.28
C GLY A 164 9.31 -14.46 5.63
#